data_AF-A0A543G2H7-F1
#
_entry.id   AF-A0A543G2H7-F1
#
_cell.length_a   1.000
_cell.length_b   1.000
_cell.length_c   1.000
_cell.angle_alpha   90.00
_cell.angle_beta   90.00
_cell.angle_gamma   90.00
#
_symmetry.space_group_name_H-M   'P 1'
#
loop_
_entity.id
_entity.type
_entity.pdbx_description
1 polymer ?
#
loop_
_entity_poly.entity_id
_entity_poly.type
_entity_poly.pdbx_seq_one_letter_code
_entity_poly.pdbx_strand_id
1 'polypeptide(L)'
;MKKTKLLLLILLLSAAGTYAQVGVGTTNPQGVFNVDASKDNAATGAPTVAQQANDFFINAAGRVGIGVLPGTNKLLVNGSGKFTPTTTNDGAGEPVSIEMYGKAGTGTYTSVGGIKLSWYVATGGIDILRGPSDKGVGLGFSIASETNVTSEAMRISATGNVGIGTTSPTEKLDVTGNIKLSGKLMPGGNAGTTGQLLFSQGTSAAPQWISPSVTNLPTFYSVDGVLAGNRNVVMEDKTIIFSTDNTKVNAYNIDSGTFSLDALNDRVGIGTTSPLAKLDVQSSVKEVARFTSSQTLNNFSHVAIGNASGSWAKLASGSGAFAIRNYNTDATVFYSDLVSGNTGIGTSSPSTKLEIDSGTADDSGLKLTKLTSASVNTSTATTAALGVNASGKVVTMGTSKRVDSVATNGVVTLPVAAFGTYKVTVSGSHGNYKTFADEYLICYANTFVKITAVHLSSAYSNGTTSIATTPPNTDSFSLTPGHGIYKLTSSMVYGDQQCNLVATALTNTEIISIKTQVLW
;
A
#
# COMPACT_ATOMS: atom_id res chain seq x y z
N MET A 1 -13.96 49.43 -133.82
CA MET A 1 -13.38 49.65 -132.47
C MET A 1 -14.28 49.28 -131.27
N LYS A 2 -15.63 49.37 -131.31
CA LYS A 2 -16.45 49.08 -130.10
C LYS A 2 -16.51 47.59 -129.68
N LYS A 3 -16.61 46.63 -130.62
CA LYS A 3 -16.73 45.19 -130.28
C LYS A 3 -15.49 44.62 -129.56
N THR A 4 -14.29 45.02 -129.95
CA THR A 4 -13.03 44.52 -129.36
C THR A 4 -12.86 44.94 -127.90
N LYS A 5 -13.28 46.17 -127.53
CA LYS A 5 -13.27 46.63 -126.14
C LYS A 5 -14.30 45.90 -125.26
N LEU A 6 -15.48 45.57 -125.81
CA LEU A 6 -16.48 44.79 -125.09
C LEU A 6 -16.01 43.35 -124.84
N LEU A 7 -15.39 42.72 -125.84
CA LEU A 7 -14.85 41.35 -125.70
C LEU A 7 -13.70 41.31 -124.69
N LEU A 8 -12.80 42.30 -124.72
CA LEU A 8 -11.70 42.41 -123.75
C LEU A 8 -12.22 42.67 -122.33
N LEU A 9 -13.27 43.48 -122.18
CA LEU A 9 -13.90 43.76 -120.88
C LEU A 9 -14.62 42.52 -120.33
N ILE A 10 -15.29 41.73 -121.17
CA ILE A 10 -15.89 40.44 -120.75
C ILE A 10 -14.79 39.44 -120.34
N LEU A 11 -13.68 39.39 -121.07
CA LEU A 11 -12.54 38.53 -120.72
C LEU A 11 -11.92 38.95 -119.37
N LEU A 12 -11.69 40.26 -119.16
CA LEU A 12 -11.17 40.82 -117.91
C LEU A 12 -12.13 40.66 -116.73
N LEU A 13 -13.45 40.74 -116.93
CA LEU A 13 -14.43 40.44 -115.88
C LEU A 13 -14.50 38.94 -115.58
N SER A 14 -14.34 38.05 -116.57
CA SER A 14 -14.31 36.60 -116.35
C SER A 14 -13.08 36.13 -115.55
N ALA A 15 -11.96 36.87 -115.64
CA ALA A 15 -10.76 36.63 -114.84
C ALA A 15 -10.81 37.26 -113.43
N ALA A 16 -11.78 38.13 -113.14
CA ALA A 16 -11.85 38.89 -111.88
C ALA A 16 -12.61 38.19 -110.74
N GLY A 17 -13.09 36.96 -110.95
CA GLY A 17 -13.95 36.22 -110.01
C GLY A 17 -13.48 34.81 -109.63
N THR A 18 -12.29 34.37 -110.05
CA THR A 18 -11.79 33.03 -109.71
C THR A 18 -11.23 33.01 -108.28
N TYR A 19 -12.08 32.68 -107.31
CA TYR A 19 -11.61 32.32 -105.97
C TYR A 19 -10.65 31.13 -106.07
N ALA A 20 -9.46 31.27 -105.49
CA ALA A 20 -8.34 30.36 -105.65
C ALA A 20 -8.52 29.06 -104.83
N GLN A 21 -9.51 28.25 -105.20
CA GLN A 21 -9.74 26.92 -104.68
C GLN A 21 -9.09 25.88 -105.61
N VAL A 22 -8.27 25.00 -105.04
CA VAL A 22 -7.55 23.95 -105.79
C VAL A 22 -8.19 22.60 -105.46
N GLY A 23 -8.93 22.04 -106.42
CA GLY A 23 -9.45 20.67 -106.36
C GLY A 23 -8.49 19.69 -107.05
N VAL A 24 -8.18 18.59 -106.39
CA VAL A 24 -7.47 17.42 -106.93
C VAL A 24 -8.41 16.23 -106.78
N GLY A 25 -8.74 15.56 -107.90
CA GLY A 25 -9.70 14.45 -107.91
C GLY A 25 -11.18 14.86 -107.88
N THR A 26 -11.51 16.04 -107.33
CA THR A 26 -12.87 16.60 -107.28
C THR A 26 -13.01 17.87 -108.14
N THR A 27 -14.17 18.04 -108.79
CA THR A 27 -14.57 19.30 -109.46
C THR A 27 -15.31 20.27 -108.52
N ASN A 28 -15.54 19.87 -107.27
CA ASN A 28 -16.35 20.58 -106.28
C ASN A 28 -15.56 20.74 -104.95
N PRO A 29 -14.45 21.52 -104.94
CA PRO A 29 -13.63 21.72 -103.75
C PRO A 29 -14.40 22.49 -102.65
N GLN A 30 -14.48 21.90 -101.45
CA GLN A 30 -15.18 22.47 -100.29
C GLN A 30 -14.36 23.49 -99.48
N GLY A 31 -13.15 23.79 -99.93
CA GLY A 31 -12.17 24.62 -99.24
C GLY A 31 -11.17 25.24 -100.22
N VAL A 32 -10.07 25.79 -99.68
CA VAL A 32 -8.99 26.40 -100.48
C VAL A 32 -8.15 25.34 -101.19
N PHE A 33 -8.02 24.16 -100.60
CA PHE A 33 -7.35 23.01 -101.21
C PHE A 33 -8.08 21.73 -100.80
N ASN A 34 -8.56 20.95 -101.77
CA ASN A 34 -9.27 19.68 -101.56
C ASN A 34 -8.65 18.58 -102.41
N VAL A 35 -8.28 17.47 -101.79
CA VAL A 35 -7.84 16.23 -102.42
C VAL A 35 -8.88 15.17 -102.13
N ASP A 36 -9.58 14.77 -103.18
CA ASP A 36 -10.50 13.63 -103.21
C ASP A 36 -9.77 12.45 -103.83
N ALA A 37 -9.48 11.43 -103.03
CA ALA A 37 -8.67 10.29 -103.46
C ALA A 37 -9.49 9.29 -104.29
N SER A 38 -10.77 9.10 -103.96
CA SER A 38 -11.67 8.16 -104.65
C SER A 38 -12.32 8.74 -105.90
N LYS A 39 -12.33 10.07 -106.03
CA LYS A 39 -13.09 10.86 -107.01
C LYS A 39 -14.59 10.65 -106.90
N ASP A 40 -15.07 10.42 -105.69
CA ASP A 40 -16.47 10.07 -105.42
C ASP A 40 -17.33 11.26 -104.98
N ASN A 41 -16.75 12.45 -104.76
CA ASN A 41 -17.51 13.66 -104.42
C ASN A 41 -18.50 14.08 -105.52
N ALA A 42 -19.70 14.47 -105.08
CA ALA A 42 -20.73 15.00 -105.97
C ALA A 42 -20.27 16.31 -106.65
N ALA A 43 -20.66 16.51 -107.90
CA ALA A 43 -20.25 17.68 -108.70
C ALA A 43 -20.77 19.04 -108.16
N THR A 44 -21.76 19.02 -107.26
CA THR A 44 -22.29 20.19 -106.55
C THR A 44 -22.76 19.80 -105.14
N GLY A 45 -22.82 20.78 -104.23
CA GLY A 45 -23.27 20.57 -102.85
C GLY A 45 -22.16 20.08 -101.91
N ALA A 46 -22.52 19.79 -100.66
CA ALA A 46 -21.57 19.26 -99.68
C ALA A 46 -21.43 17.73 -99.81
N PRO A 47 -20.19 17.19 -99.81
CA PRO A 47 -19.89 15.77 -99.67
C PRO A 47 -20.61 15.11 -98.50
N THR A 48 -21.13 13.91 -98.72
CA THR A 48 -21.63 13.02 -97.65
C THR A 48 -20.48 12.54 -96.76
N VAL A 49 -20.79 12.07 -95.56
CA VAL A 49 -19.79 11.54 -94.61
C VAL A 49 -18.95 10.40 -95.21
N ALA A 50 -19.54 9.58 -96.08
CA ALA A 50 -18.84 8.48 -96.75
C ALA A 50 -17.81 8.97 -97.78
N GLN A 51 -18.16 9.99 -98.57
CA GLN A 51 -17.22 10.61 -99.52
C GLN A 51 -16.09 11.34 -98.76
N GLN A 52 -16.44 12.15 -97.75
CA GLN A 52 -15.47 12.85 -96.91
C GLN A 52 -14.43 11.92 -96.27
N ALA A 53 -14.78 10.65 -96.00
CA ALA A 53 -13.90 9.70 -95.32
C ALA A 53 -12.57 9.43 -96.04
N ASN A 54 -12.48 9.71 -97.35
CA ASN A 54 -11.26 9.60 -98.13
C ASN A 54 -10.61 10.95 -98.51
N ASP A 55 -11.25 12.07 -98.16
CA ASP A 55 -10.77 13.41 -98.47
C ASP A 55 -9.65 13.89 -97.52
N PHE A 56 -8.68 14.62 -98.08
CA PHE A 56 -7.84 15.58 -97.34
C PHE A 56 -8.18 16.99 -97.82
N PHE A 57 -8.45 17.95 -96.92
CA PHE A 57 -8.62 19.32 -97.38
C PHE A 57 -8.36 20.41 -96.33
N ILE A 58 -8.26 21.65 -96.81
CA ILE A 58 -7.98 22.86 -96.03
C ILE A 58 -9.07 23.90 -96.30
N ASN A 59 -9.75 24.38 -95.25
CA ASN A 59 -10.80 25.41 -95.38
C ASN A 59 -10.22 26.84 -95.41
N ALA A 60 -11.08 27.83 -95.71
CA ALA A 60 -10.69 29.24 -95.81
C ALA A 60 -10.11 29.87 -94.51
N ALA A 61 -10.27 29.22 -93.35
CA ALA A 61 -9.66 29.62 -92.08
C ALA A 61 -8.31 28.93 -91.80
N GLY A 62 -7.76 28.22 -92.78
CA GLY A 62 -6.52 27.45 -92.65
C GLY A 62 -6.63 26.35 -91.60
N ARG A 63 -7.76 25.64 -91.56
CA ARG A 63 -7.96 24.42 -90.76
C ARG A 63 -7.94 23.20 -91.68
N VAL A 64 -7.27 22.14 -91.23
CA VAL A 64 -7.03 20.92 -92.01
C VAL A 64 -8.00 19.82 -91.55
N GLY A 65 -8.66 19.17 -92.50
CA GLY A 65 -9.52 18.01 -92.28
C GLY A 65 -8.98 16.80 -93.04
N ILE A 66 -9.01 15.63 -92.40
CA ILE A 66 -8.68 14.33 -93.01
C ILE A 66 -9.81 13.37 -92.67
N GLY A 67 -10.52 12.88 -93.67
CA GLY A 67 -11.71 12.04 -93.48
C GLY A 67 -13.00 12.79 -93.07
N VAL A 68 -12.95 14.13 -92.96
CA VAL A 68 -14.04 14.98 -92.42
C VAL A 68 -13.81 16.47 -92.66
N LEU A 69 -14.89 17.26 -92.74
CA LEU A 69 -14.82 18.73 -92.73
C LEU A 69 -14.34 19.27 -91.35
N PRO A 70 -13.23 20.05 -91.27
CA PRO A 70 -12.72 20.53 -90.00
C PRO A 70 -13.56 21.70 -89.50
N GLY A 71 -14.27 21.47 -88.39
CA GLY A 71 -15.09 22.47 -87.71
C GLY A 71 -14.25 23.60 -87.09
N THR A 72 -14.12 23.60 -85.76
CA THR A 72 -13.33 24.62 -85.04
C THR A 72 -11.86 24.23 -84.85
N ASN A 73 -11.54 22.94 -84.87
CA ASN A 73 -10.19 22.40 -84.68
C ASN A 73 -9.23 22.84 -85.80
N LYS A 74 -7.96 23.08 -85.47
CA LYS A 74 -6.92 23.43 -86.47
C LYS A 74 -6.53 22.24 -87.35
N LEU A 75 -6.54 21.04 -86.78
CA LEU A 75 -6.47 19.75 -87.47
C LEU A 75 -7.60 18.87 -86.90
N LEU A 76 -8.38 18.24 -87.77
CA LEU A 76 -9.36 17.22 -87.41
C LEU A 76 -9.15 15.98 -88.29
N VAL A 77 -9.08 14.81 -87.67
CA VAL A 77 -8.96 13.52 -88.35
C VAL A 77 -10.14 12.64 -87.92
N ASN A 78 -10.93 12.18 -88.88
CA ASN A 78 -12.00 11.22 -88.66
C ASN A 78 -11.50 9.83 -89.05
N GLY A 79 -10.88 9.17 -88.08
CA GLY A 79 -10.15 7.91 -88.27
C GLY A 79 -8.96 7.82 -87.32
N SER A 80 -8.14 6.78 -87.45
CA SER A 80 -6.96 6.57 -86.62
C SER A 80 -5.77 7.42 -87.10
N GLY A 81 -5.49 8.54 -86.43
CA GLY A 81 -4.23 9.27 -86.60
C GLY A 81 -3.07 8.59 -85.86
N LYS A 82 -1.94 8.36 -86.54
CA LYS A 82 -0.70 7.84 -85.92
C LYS A 82 0.46 8.81 -86.16
N PHE A 83 0.92 9.45 -85.08
CA PHE A 83 2.19 10.19 -85.09
C PHE A 83 3.33 9.21 -84.81
N THR A 84 4.20 8.98 -85.79
CA THR A 84 5.36 8.08 -85.63
C THR A 84 6.64 8.92 -85.59
N PRO A 85 7.30 9.06 -84.43
CA PRO A 85 8.61 9.71 -84.37
C PRO A 85 9.66 8.86 -85.10
N THR A 86 10.35 9.45 -86.09
CA THR A 86 11.49 8.82 -86.75
C THR A 86 12.77 9.15 -86.00
N THR A 87 13.30 8.19 -85.24
CA THR A 87 14.55 8.36 -84.49
C THR A 87 15.77 8.20 -85.40
N THR A 88 16.55 9.25 -85.57
CA THR A 88 18.00 9.12 -85.75
C THR A 88 18.66 9.88 -84.61
N ASN A 89 19.31 9.16 -83.69
CA ASN A 89 20.13 9.76 -82.65
C ASN A 89 21.27 10.54 -83.32
N ASP A 90 21.14 11.85 -83.41
CA ASP A 90 22.12 12.76 -84.04
C ASP A 90 23.27 13.15 -83.09
N GLY A 91 23.33 12.52 -81.91
CA GLY A 91 24.36 12.76 -80.89
C GLY A 91 24.18 14.07 -80.11
N ALA A 92 23.19 14.90 -80.46
CA ALA A 92 22.85 16.15 -79.77
C ALA A 92 21.67 16.00 -78.79
N GLY A 93 20.92 14.90 -78.86
CA GLY A 93 20.16 14.38 -77.73
C GLY A 93 18.81 15.04 -77.41
N GLU A 94 18.25 15.82 -78.34
CA GLU A 94 16.91 16.37 -78.18
C GLU A 94 15.85 15.25 -78.20
N PRO A 95 14.93 15.17 -77.22
CA PRO A 95 13.94 14.11 -77.15
C PRO A 95 12.87 14.31 -78.23
N VAL A 96 12.55 13.25 -78.99
CA VAL A 96 11.45 13.34 -79.96
C VAL A 96 10.12 13.45 -79.21
N SER A 97 9.55 14.65 -79.21
CA SER A 97 8.39 15.04 -78.41
C SER A 97 7.20 15.45 -79.28
N ILE A 98 6.00 15.37 -78.70
CA ILE A 98 4.84 16.12 -79.19
C ILE A 98 4.63 17.26 -78.20
N GLU A 99 5.09 18.46 -78.54
CA GLU A 99 4.94 19.62 -77.68
C GLU A 99 3.49 20.12 -77.67
N MET A 100 2.98 20.39 -76.47
CA MET A 100 1.63 20.91 -76.27
C MET A 100 1.70 22.19 -75.44
N TYR A 101 1.30 23.31 -76.04
CA TYR A 101 1.35 24.62 -75.42
C TYR A 101 0.00 24.98 -74.78
N GLY A 102 0.05 25.37 -73.50
CA GLY A 102 -1.10 25.96 -72.83
C GLY A 102 -1.23 27.46 -73.09
N LYS A 103 -2.46 27.99 -73.07
CA LYS A 103 -2.70 29.43 -73.04
C LYS A 103 -2.31 30.00 -71.67
N ALA A 104 -1.74 31.20 -71.61
CA ALA A 104 -1.49 31.89 -70.34
C ALA A 104 -2.78 31.96 -69.49
N GLY A 105 -2.73 31.41 -68.28
CA GLY A 105 -3.85 31.31 -67.35
C GLY A 105 -3.62 32.12 -66.06
N THR A 106 -4.69 32.69 -65.52
CA THR A 106 -4.69 33.44 -64.26
C THR A 106 -5.14 32.52 -63.12
N GLY A 107 -4.18 31.97 -62.37
CA GLY A 107 -4.45 31.17 -61.18
C GLY A 107 -3.50 29.98 -61.01
N THR A 108 -3.18 29.68 -59.74
CA THR A 108 -2.27 28.61 -59.34
C THR A 108 -2.84 27.23 -59.69
N TYR A 109 -2.08 26.43 -60.44
CA TYR A 109 -2.43 25.08 -60.91
C TYR A 109 -3.74 25.00 -61.71
N THR A 110 -4.01 26.02 -62.52
CA THR A 110 -5.09 26.02 -63.50
C THR A 110 -4.71 25.20 -64.74
N SER A 111 -5.70 24.52 -65.34
CA SER A 111 -5.56 23.83 -66.63
C SER A 111 -5.38 24.86 -67.74
N VAL A 112 -4.22 24.84 -68.41
CA VAL A 112 -3.88 25.80 -69.49
C VAL A 112 -3.91 25.19 -70.89
N GLY A 113 -3.87 23.86 -71.01
CA GLY A 113 -3.93 23.08 -72.24
C GLY A 113 -4.06 21.59 -71.90
N GLY A 114 -4.04 20.67 -72.87
CA GLY A 114 -4.08 19.24 -72.57
C GLY A 114 -4.63 18.35 -73.69
N ILE A 115 -4.58 17.04 -73.45
CA ILE A 115 -5.18 16.00 -74.29
C ILE A 115 -6.58 15.72 -73.75
N LYS A 116 -7.61 15.97 -74.56
CA LYS A 116 -9.00 15.59 -74.21
C LYS A 116 -9.29 14.16 -74.67
N LEU A 117 -9.85 13.38 -73.77
CA LEU A 117 -10.24 11.99 -73.96
C LEU A 117 -11.76 11.93 -73.82
N SER A 118 -12.46 11.91 -74.96
CA SER A 118 -13.92 11.98 -75.02
C SER A 118 -14.52 10.63 -75.41
N TRP A 119 -15.60 10.24 -74.71
CA TRP A 119 -16.46 9.13 -75.08
C TRP A 119 -17.91 9.60 -75.05
N TYR A 120 -18.56 9.59 -76.21
CA TYR A 120 -19.90 10.17 -76.41
C TYR A 120 -19.97 11.64 -75.93
N VAL A 121 -20.68 11.94 -74.83
CA VAL A 121 -20.78 13.29 -74.24
C VAL A 121 -19.85 13.50 -73.03
N ALA A 122 -19.22 12.45 -72.53
CA ALA A 122 -18.30 12.51 -71.39
C ALA A 122 -16.89 12.86 -71.89
N THR A 123 -16.23 13.84 -71.27
CA THR A 123 -14.86 14.25 -71.64
C THR A 123 -13.95 14.34 -70.43
N GLY A 124 -13.06 13.36 -70.29
CA GLY A 124 -11.90 13.44 -69.40
C GLY A 124 -10.68 13.99 -70.15
N GLY A 125 -9.50 13.83 -69.55
CA GLY A 125 -8.24 14.18 -70.21
C GLY A 125 -7.03 14.20 -69.31
N ILE A 126 -5.88 14.46 -69.94
CA ILE A 126 -4.64 14.83 -69.27
C ILE A 126 -4.45 16.33 -69.52
N ASP A 127 -4.60 17.10 -68.46
CA ASP A 127 -4.53 18.56 -68.48
C ASP A 127 -3.12 19.03 -68.08
N ILE A 128 -2.61 20.03 -68.80
CA ILE A 128 -1.35 20.71 -68.51
C ILE A 128 -1.65 21.76 -67.43
N LEU A 129 -1.03 21.62 -66.27
CA LEU A 129 -1.23 22.49 -65.12
C LEU A 129 -0.13 23.54 -65.05
N ARG A 130 -0.51 24.81 -64.99
CA ARG A 130 0.43 25.92 -64.79
C ARG A 130 0.75 26.10 -63.30
N GLY A 131 2.02 26.04 -62.92
CA GLY A 131 2.45 26.36 -61.56
C GLY A 131 2.19 27.81 -61.12
N PRO A 132 2.40 28.15 -59.84
CA PRO A 132 2.31 29.54 -59.37
C PRO A 132 3.35 30.46 -60.04
N SER A 133 4.45 29.90 -60.57
CA SER A 133 5.44 30.60 -61.38
C SER A 133 5.36 30.19 -62.86
N ASP A 134 5.79 31.07 -63.77
CA ASP A 134 5.77 30.87 -65.23
C ASP A 134 6.71 29.75 -65.74
N LYS A 135 7.35 29.01 -64.84
CA LYS A 135 8.37 27.98 -65.15
C LYS A 135 7.96 26.58 -64.70
N GLY A 136 6.91 26.45 -63.89
CA GLY A 136 6.45 25.15 -63.40
C GLY A 136 5.32 24.59 -64.27
N VAL A 137 5.48 23.36 -64.75
CA VAL A 137 4.43 22.58 -65.44
C VAL A 137 4.13 21.32 -64.64
N GLY A 138 2.85 21.07 -64.38
CA GLY A 138 2.34 19.83 -63.79
C GLY A 138 1.35 19.13 -64.72
N LEU A 139 0.84 17.97 -64.29
CA LEU A 139 -0.14 17.16 -65.03
C LEU A 139 -1.36 16.89 -64.14
N GLY A 140 -2.55 17.22 -64.65
CA GLY A 140 -3.83 16.92 -64.04
C GLY A 140 -4.52 15.79 -64.77
N PHE A 141 -5.14 14.87 -64.04
CA PHE A 141 -5.87 13.73 -64.59
C PHE A 141 -7.36 13.94 -64.32
N SER A 142 -8.03 14.53 -65.31
CA SER A 142 -9.46 14.83 -65.27
C SER A 142 -10.25 13.62 -65.73
N ILE A 143 -11.15 13.12 -64.87
CA ILE A 143 -12.12 12.10 -65.24
C ILE A 143 -13.47 12.77 -65.53
N ALA A 144 -14.28 12.13 -66.37
CA ALA A 144 -15.71 12.35 -66.39
C ALA A 144 -16.37 11.17 -65.66
N SER A 145 -17.24 11.44 -64.70
CA SER A 145 -18.04 10.42 -64.03
C SER A 145 -19.05 9.80 -65.00
N GLU A 146 -19.63 8.65 -64.62
CA GLU A 146 -20.79 8.06 -65.31
C GLU A 146 -22.02 9.00 -65.32
N THR A 147 -22.03 10.01 -64.45
CA THR A 147 -23.03 11.10 -64.41
C THR A 147 -22.64 12.35 -65.21
N ASN A 148 -21.62 12.25 -66.07
CA ASN A 148 -21.08 13.33 -66.92
C ASN A 148 -20.53 14.56 -66.15
N VAL A 149 -20.12 14.39 -64.90
CA VAL A 149 -19.44 15.44 -64.12
C VAL A 149 -17.93 15.31 -64.33
N THR A 150 -17.29 16.38 -64.82
CA THR A 150 -15.84 16.42 -65.00
C THR A 150 -15.14 16.90 -63.73
N SER A 151 -14.20 16.11 -63.21
CA SER A 151 -13.42 16.44 -62.01
C SER A 151 -11.99 15.92 -62.10
N GLU A 152 -11.03 16.67 -61.55
CA GLU A 152 -9.66 16.22 -61.40
C GLU A 152 -9.58 15.13 -60.31
N ALA A 153 -9.23 13.90 -60.71
CA ALA A 153 -9.14 12.76 -59.79
C ALA A 153 -7.75 12.65 -59.15
N MET A 154 -6.72 12.98 -59.91
CA MET A 154 -5.32 12.93 -59.50
C MET A 154 -4.56 14.09 -60.15
N ARG A 155 -3.49 14.56 -59.52
CA ARG A 155 -2.53 15.47 -60.14
C ARG A 155 -1.10 15.20 -59.72
N ILE A 156 -0.17 15.59 -60.57
CA ILE A 156 1.23 15.86 -60.22
C ILE A 156 1.39 17.38 -60.34
N SER A 157 1.56 18.07 -59.22
CA SER A 157 1.72 19.52 -59.20
C SER A 157 3.00 19.94 -59.92
N ALA A 158 3.07 21.21 -60.32
CA ALA A 158 4.30 21.81 -60.82
C ALA A 158 5.45 21.89 -59.77
N THR A 159 5.20 21.49 -58.52
CA THR A 159 6.20 21.33 -57.44
C THR A 159 6.60 19.87 -57.22
N GLY A 160 6.08 18.94 -58.02
CA GLY A 160 6.36 17.50 -57.91
C GLY A 160 5.70 16.83 -56.70
N ASN A 161 4.56 17.35 -56.23
CA ASN A 161 3.71 16.69 -55.23
C ASN A 161 2.54 15.98 -55.93
N VAL A 162 2.20 14.78 -55.46
CA VAL A 162 1.06 14.02 -55.99
C VAL A 162 -0.18 14.28 -55.13
N GLY A 163 -1.26 14.75 -55.76
CA GLY A 163 -2.58 14.85 -55.12
C GLY A 163 -3.52 13.79 -55.67
N ILE A 164 -4.32 13.15 -54.80
CA ILE A 164 -5.44 12.28 -55.19
C ILE A 164 -6.69 12.78 -54.46
N GLY A 165 -7.73 13.13 -55.21
CA GLY A 165 -8.92 13.81 -54.68
C GLY A 165 -8.70 15.24 -54.18
N THR A 166 -7.49 15.81 -54.34
CA THR A 166 -7.16 17.19 -53.96
C THR A 166 -6.41 17.92 -55.08
N THR A 167 -6.76 19.19 -55.27
CA THR A 167 -6.06 20.09 -56.20
C THR A 167 -4.88 20.80 -55.53
N SER A 168 -4.74 20.77 -54.20
CA SER A 168 -3.71 21.54 -53.49
C SER A 168 -2.87 20.63 -52.57
N PRO A 169 -2.11 19.66 -53.12
CA PRO A 169 -1.37 18.70 -52.32
C PRO A 169 -0.27 19.37 -51.49
N THR A 170 -0.41 19.39 -50.17
CA THR A 170 0.58 20.00 -49.27
C THR A 170 1.80 19.11 -49.07
N GLU A 171 1.61 17.79 -49.15
CA GLU A 171 2.64 16.77 -48.99
C GLU A 171 3.07 16.11 -50.30
N LYS A 172 4.16 15.33 -50.27
CA LYS A 172 4.68 14.62 -51.46
C LYS A 172 3.66 13.65 -52.08
N LEU A 173 2.85 13.03 -51.24
CA LEU A 173 1.62 12.33 -51.61
C LEU A 173 0.54 12.77 -50.64
N ASP A 174 -0.50 13.42 -51.17
CA ASP A 174 -1.66 13.90 -50.43
C ASP A 174 -2.93 13.24 -51.00
N VAL A 175 -3.71 12.59 -50.13
CA VAL A 175 -4.88 11.80 -50.52
C VAL A 175 -6.07 12.25 -49.69
N THR A 176 -7.02 12.94 -50.34
CA THR A 176 -8.31 13.26 -49.72
C THR A 176 -9.24 12.06 -49.84
N GLY A 177 -9.11 11.12 -48.90
CA GLY A 177 -9.92 9.91 -48.86
C GLY A 177 -9.23 8.74 -48.12
N ASN A 178 -9.80 7.55 -48.26
CA ASN A 178 -9.25 6.33 -47.66
C ASN A 178 -8.19 5.69 -48.54
N ILE A 179 -7.11 5.19 -47.93
CA ILE A 179 -6.06 4.40 -48.60
C ILE A 179 -6.24 2.93 -48.22
N LYS A 180 -6.39 2.05 -49.20
CA LYS A 180 -6.36 0.59 -49.01
C LYS A 180 -5.03 0.03 -49.51
N LEU A 181 -4.33 -0.69 -48.65
CA LEU A 181 -3.08 -1.37 -48.98
C LEU A 181 -3.31 -2.89 -49.01
N SER A 182 -2.90 -3.54 -50.10
CA SER A 182 -2.77 -5.00 -50.18
C SER A 182 -1.36 -5.49 -49.80
N GLY A 183 -0.37 -4.59 -49.88
CA GLY A 183 1.00 -4.79 -49.42
C GLY A 183 1.26 -4.10 -48.07
N LYS A 184 2.54 -3.98 -47.74
CA LYS A 184 3.04 -3.37 -46.50
C LYS A 184 3.14 -1.85 -46.62
N LEU A 185 2.81 -1.12 -45.56
CA LEU A 185 3.20 0.28 -45.40
C LEU A 185 4.65 0.32 -44.92
N MET A 186 5.54 1.02 -45.65
CA MET A 186 7.00 0.97 -45.43
C MET A 186 7.61 2.35 -45.06
N PRO A 187 7.22 2.97 -43.94
CA PRO A 187 7.79 4.23 -43.51
C PRO A 187 9.28 4.03 -43.17
N GLY A 188 10.13 4.94 -43.64
CA GLY A 188 11.59 4.81 -43.52
C GLY A 188 12.18 3.57 -44.22
N GLY A 189 11.43 2.92 -45.13
CA GLY A 189 11.84 1.67 -45.77
C GLY A 189 11.62 0.40 -44.93
N ASN A 190 11.09 0.50 -43.70
CA ASN A 190 10.82 -0.65 -42.85
C ASN A 190 9.33 -1.04 -42.88
N ALA A 191 9.04 -2.32 -43.07
CA ALA A 191 7.68 -2.86 -43.08
C ALA A 191 7.12 -3.25 -41.70
N GLY A 192 7.97 -3.26 -40.67
CA GLY A 192 7.61 -3.77 -39.34
C GLY A 192 7.38 -5.28 -39.29
N THR A 193 6.96 -5.75 -38.12
CA THR A 193 6.62 -7.15 -37.83
C THR A 193 5.25 -7.26 -37.17
N THR A 194 4.72 -8.49 -37.08
CA THR A 194 3.37 -8.75 -36.52
C THR A 194 3.25 -8.23 -35.09
N GLY A 195 2.15 -7.52 -34.81
CA GLY A 195 1.85 -6.96 -33.49
C GLY A 195 2.44 -5.58 -33.22
N GLN A 196 3.30 -5.04 -34.10
CA GLN A 196 3.83 -3.68 -33.96
C GLN A 196 2.76 -2.62 -34.27
N LEU A 197 2.83 -1.49 -33.56
CA LEU A 197 2.06 -0.29 -33.85
C LEU A 197 2.95 0.74 -34.55
N LEU A 198 2.36 1.59 -35.38
CA LEU A 198 3.08 2.69 -36.01
C LEU A 198 3.06 3.93 -35.11
N PHE A 199 4.23 4.40 -34.69
CA PHE A 199 4.38 5.59 -33.86
C PHE A 199 5.01 6.74 -34.64
N SER A 200 4.52 7.95 -34.38
CA SER A 200 5.11 9.19 -34.89
C SER A 200 6.39 9.52 -34.12
N GLN A 201 7.45 9.86 -34.86
CA GLN A 201 8.74 10.30 -34.31
C GLN A 201 8.87 11.84 -34.27
N GLY A 202 7.78 12.57 -34.51
CA GLY A 202 7.80 14.03 -34.66
C GLY A 202 8.23 14.50 -36.04
N THR A 203 8.43 15.81 -36.18
CA THR A 203 8.70 16.48 -37.45
C THR A 203 10.00 15.98 -38.11
N SER A 204 9.96 15.81 -39.44
CA SER A 204 11.09 15.39 -40.28
C SER A 204 11.67 13.99 -40.00
N ALA A 205 11.07 13.19 -39.12
CA ALA A 205 11.45 11.80 -38.86
C ALA A 205 10.38 10.83 -39.39
N ALA A 206 10.81 9.76 -40.06
CA ALA A 206 9.88 8.74 -40.55
C ALA A 206 9.23 7.99 -39.37
N PRO A 207 7.89 7.80 -39.36
CA PRO A 207 7.21 6.98 -38.36
C PRO A 207 7.84 5.60 -38.23
N GLN A 208 7.93 5.08 -36.99
CA GLN A 208 8.58 3.81 -36.72
C GLN A 208 7.57 2.75 -36.29
N TRP A 209 7.79 1.52 -36.77
CA TRP A 209 7.11 0.34 -36.24
C TRP A 209 7.73 -0.04 -34.91
N ILE A 210 6.98 0.14 -33.83
CA ILE A 210 7.41 -0.18 -32.48
C ILE A 210 6.54 -1.34 -31.99
N SER A 211 7.16 -2.43 -31.57
CA SER A 211 6.45 -3.46 -30.80
C SER A 211 5.87 -2.77 -29.58
N PRO A 212 4.56 -2.86 -29.29
CA PRO A 212 3.96 -2.24 -28.12
C PRO A 212 4.55 -2.87 -26.86
N SER A 213 5.68 -2.33 -26.43
CA SER A 213 6.23 -2.56 -25.11
C SER A 213 5.22 -1.99 -24.13
N VAL A 214 4.93 -2.77 -23.10
CA VAL A 214 4.06 -2.40 -21.99
C VAL A 214 4.59 -1.16 -21.21
N THR A 215 5.75 -0.61 -21.60
CA THR A 215 6.35 0.67 -21.15
C THR A 215 5.49 1.90 -21.44
N ASN A 216 4.67 1.88 -22.50
CA ASN A 216 4.02 3.09 -23.03
C ASN A 216 2.49 3.10 -22.85
N LEU A 217 1.93 2.14 -22.11
CA LEU A 217 0.55 2.18 -21.63
C LEU A 217 0.56 2.22 -20.09
N PRO A 218 -0.02 3.24 -19.44
CA PRO A 218 0.00 3.36 -17.99
C PRO A 218 -0.92 2.31 -17.34
N THR A 219 -0.38 1.11 -17.13
CA THR A 219 -1.01 0.02 -16.38
C THR A 219 -0.15 -0.34 -15.18
N PHE A 220 -0.79 -0.54 -14.03
CA PHE A 220 -0.14 -0.58 -12.71
C PHE A 220 0.80 -1.79 -12.47
N TYR A 221 0.82 -2.78 -13.38
CA TYR A 221 1.36 -4.11 -13.11
C TYR A 221 2.15 -4.74 -14.28
N SER A 222 2.67 -3.95 -15.23
CA SER A 222 3.50 -4.55 -16.30
C SER A 222 4.79 -3.81 -16.71
N VAL A 223 4.91 -2.47 -16.66
CA VAL A 223 6.20 -1.73 -16.75
C VAL A 223 6.17 -0.36 -16.05
N ASP A 224 7.34 0.15 -15.71
CA ASP A 224 7.66 1.37 -14.95
C ASP A 224 7.14 2.69 -15.57
N GLY A 225 6.55 3.58 -14.76
CA GLY A 225 6.08 4.90 -15.22
C GLY A 225 5.61 5.86 -14.10
N VAL A 226 5.56 7.17 -14.40
CA VAL A 226 5.24 8.25 -13.45
C VAL A 226 3.72 8.48 -13.33
N LEU A 227 3.27 8.77 -12.09
CA LEU A 227 1.87 8.88 -11.70
C LEU A 227 1.53 10.34 -11.37
N ALA A 228 0.61 10.96 -12.10
CA ALA A 228 0.30 12.40 -12.00
C ALA A 228 -0.57 12.81 -10.77
N GLY A 229 -0.64 11.97 -9.74
CA GLY A 229 -1.44 12.14 -8.53
C GLY A 229 -1.40 10.86 -7.68
N ASN A 230 -1.97 10.90 -6.47
CA ASN A 230 -1.90 9.81 -5.48
C ASN A 230 -2.02 8.41 -6.09
N ARG A 231 -1.01 7.57 -5.84
CA ARG A 231 -0.99 6.13 -6.10
C ARG A 231 -0.11 5.44 -5.05
N ASN A 232 -0.51 4.25 -4.59
CA ASN A 232 0.37 3.32 -3.89
C ASN A 232 1.29 2.59 -4.93
N VAL A 233 2.54 2.22 -4.55
CA VAL A 233 3.66 1.50 -5.28
C VAL A 233 4.91 2.41 -5.50
N VAL A 234 6.21 2.03 -5.38
CA VAL A 234 7.06 1.04 -4.66
C VAL A 234 8.48 1.70 -4.48
N MET A 235 9.46 1.11 -3.76
CA MET A 235 10.49 1.87 -3.00
C MET A 235 11.99 1.47 -3.22
N GLU A 236 12.71 2.07 -4.18
CA GLU A 236 14.21 2.04 -4.31
C GLU A 236 14.94 0.70 -4.01
N ASP A 237 15.90 0.62 -3.08
CA ASP A 237 16.64 -0.63 -2.72
C ASP A 237 15.75 -1.70 -2.03
N LYS A 238 14.47 -1.39 -1.90
CA LYS A 238 13.53 -1.96 -0.93
C LYS A 238 12.31 -2.46 -1.70
N THR A 239 12.52 -3.58 -2.37
CA THR A 239 11.47 -4.27 -3.10
C THR A 239 10.34 -4.67 -2.14
N ILE A 240 9.18 -4.02 -2.28
CA ILE A 240 7.91 -4.66 -1.96
C ILE A 240 7.71 -5.72 -3.04
N ILE A 241 8.03 -6.97 -2.69
CA ILE A 241 7.65 -8.10 -3.52
C ILE A 241 6.28 -8.55 -3.02
N PHE A 242 5.24 -8.34 -3.83
CA PHE A 242 3.98 -9.08 -3.63
C PHE A 242 4.17 -10.53 -4.10
N SER A 243 5.02 -11.25 -3.39
CA SER A 243 5.37 -12.64 -3.67
C SER A 243 4.28 -13.57 -3.15
N THR A 244 3.70 -14.35 -4.05
CA THR A 244 3.02 -15.61 -3.69
C THR A 244 4.01 -16.73 -3.37
N ASP A 245 5.28 -16.53 -3.71
CA ASP A 245 6.40 -17.39 -3.36
C ASP A 245 6.74 -17.24 -1.86
N ASN A 246 6.27 -18.21 -1.09
CA ASN A 246 6.47 -18.30 0.36
C ASN A 246 7.86 -18.80 0.78
N THR A 247 8.79 -18.97 -0.17
CA THR A 247 10.14 -19.51 0.13
C THR A 247 11.19 -18.43 0.42
N LYS A 248 10.81 -17.14 0.45
CA LYS A 248 11.74 -16.00 0.58
C LYS A 248 11.76 -15.36 1.97
N VAL A 249 12.97 -15.16 2.49
CA VAL A 249 13.23 -14.23 3.60
C VAL A 249 13.02 -12.78 3.14
N ASN A 250 12.52 -11.91 4.02
CA ASN A 250 12.21 -10.50 3.73
C ASN A 250 11.36 -10.28 2.46
N ALA A 251 10.35 -11.12 2.24
CA ALA A 251 9.45 -11.03 1.09
C ALA A 251 8.74 -9.65 0.96
N TYR A 252 8.52 -8.94 2.07
CA TYR A 252 7.99 -7.57 2.06
C TYR A 252 8.77 -6.70 3.03
N ASN A 253 9.57 -5.74 2.54
CA ASN A 253 10.44 -4.89 3.36
C ASN A 253 10.22 -3.40 3.01
N ILE A 254 9.85 -2.61 4.00
CA ILE A 254 9.73 -1.15 3.97
C ILE A 254 10.94 -0.55 4.68
N ASP A 255 11.61 0.36 4.00
CA ASP A 255 12.67 1.20 4.55
C ASP A 255 13.84 0.40 5.20
N SER A 256 14.15 -0.78 4.66
CA SER A 256 15.33 -1.61 4.98
C SER A 256 15.42 -1.94 6.47
N GLY A 257 14.28 -2.27 7.05
CA GLY A 257 14.13 -2.72 8.43
C GLY A 257 12.95 -2.09 9.15
N THR A 258 12.53 -0.87 8.77
CA THR A 258 11.42 -0.15 9.43
C THR A 258 10.15 -1.00 9.53
N PHE A 259 9.81 -1.76 8.49
CA PHE A 259 8.86 -2.87 8.57
C PHE A 259 9.31 -4.00 7.64
N SER A 260 9.61 -5.20 8.16
CA SER A 260 9.97 -6.37 7.36
C SER A 260 9.05 -7.56 7.64
N LEU A 261 8.72 -8.32 6.60
CA LEU A 261 8.03 -9.61 6.68
C LEU A 261 8.91 -10.69 6.06
N ASP A 262 9.39 -11.59 6.90
CA ASP A 262 10.10 -12.80 6.53
C ASP A 262 9.09 -13.92 6.32
N ALA A 263 8.65 -14.11 5.07
CA ALA A 263 7.63 -15.07 4.70
C ALA A 263 8.11 -16.53 4.81
N LEU A 264 9.40 -16.80 4.58
CA LEU A 264 9.98 -18.15 4.72
C LEU A 264 9.82 -18.71 6.14
N ASN A 265 9.83 -17.86 7.16
CA ASN A 265 9.76 -18.26 8.57
C ASN A 265 8.50 -17.74 9.29
N ASP A 266 7.56 -17.13 8.55
CA ASP A 266 6.46 -16.26 9.00
C ASP A 266 6.82 -15.36 10.21
N ARG A 267 7.74 -14.42 10.03
CA ARG A 267 8.19 -13.46 11.07
C ARG A 267 8.00 -12.01 10.63
N VAL A 268 7.69 -11.13 11.58
CA VAL A 268 7.62 -9.67 11.38
C VAL A 268 8.78 -8.99 12.12
N GLY A 269 9.53 -8.14 11.42
CA GLY A 269 10.53 -7.23 11.98
C GLY A 269 10.05 -5.79 11.95
N ILE A 270 10.31 -5.03 13.00
CA ILE A 270 10.13 -3.57 13.07
C ILE A 270 11.46 -2.98 13.53
N GLY A 271 12.05 -2.10 12.72
CA GLY A 271 13.43 -1.64 12.91
C GLY A 271 14.51 -2.72 12.67
N THR A 272 14.16 -3.87 12.05
CA THR A 272 15.10 -4.96 11.74
C THR A 272 14.72 -5.72 10.46
N THR A 273 15.73 -6.10 9.67
CA THR A 273 15.61 -6.97 8.48
C THR A 273 15.93 -8.44 8.78
N SER A 274 16.27 -8.80 10.01
CA SER A 274 16.59 -10.17 10.40
C SER A 274 15.86 -10.54 11.70
N PRO A 275 14.52 -10.57 11.69
CA PRO A 275 13.74 -10.88 12.89
C PRO A 275 14.08 -12.29 13.39
N LEU A 276 14.37 -12.45 14.68
CA LEU A 276 14.67 -13.76 15.29
C LEU A 276 13.44 -14.40 15.95
N ALA A 277 12.39 -13.62 16.23
CA ALA A 277 11.10 -14.05 16.76
C ALA A 277 9.94 -13.78 15.79
N LYS A 278 8.73 -14.28 16.10
CA LYS A 278 7.52 -14.03 15.29
C LYS A 278 7.17 -12.54 15.16
N LEU A 279 7.47 -11.75 16.19
CA LEU A 279 7.56 -10.30 16.14
C LEU A 279 8.86 -9.88 16.81
N ASP A 280 9.74 -9.20 16.08
CA ASP A 280 11.02 -8.66 16.55
C ASP A 280 11.00 -7.15 16.37
N VAL A 281 11.18 -6.38 17.45
CA VAL A 281 11.09 -4.92 17.44
C VAL A 281 12.40 -4.37 18.00
N GLN A 282 13.13 -3.63 17.17
CA GLN A 282 14.41 -3.04 17.50
C GLN A 282 14.32 -1.52 17.34
N SER A 283 14.97 -0.79 18.26
CA SER A 283 14.93 0.67 18.32
C SER A 283 16.31 1.19 18.68
N SER A 284 16.72 2.28 18.03
CA SER A 284 17.95 3.01 18.35
C SER A 284 17.79 3.96 19.55
N VAL A 285 16.58 4.07 20.10
CA VAL A 285 16.25 4.87 21.30
C VAL A 285 15.75 3.98 22.43
N LYS A 286 15.71 4.52 23.66
CA LYS A 286 15.33 3.78 24.87
C LYS A 286 13.89 3.22 24.85
N GLU A 287 12.97 3.89 24.15
CA GLU A 287 11.61 3.39 23.93
C GLU A 287 11.64 2.43 22.73
N VAL A 288 11.49 1.13 22.99
CA VAL A 288 11.47 0.09 21.94
C VAL A 288 10.09 -0.05 21.31
N ALA A 289 9.04 -0.01 22.12
CA ALA A 289 7.65 -0.02 21.68
C ALA A 289 6.77 0.70 22.70
N ARG A 290 5.68 1.34 22.23
CA ARG A 290 4.71 2.04 23.08
C ARG A 290 3.28 1.61 22.72
N PHE A 291 2.57 1.11 23.73
CA PHE A 291 1.20 0.62 23.62
C PHE A 291 0.28 1.52 24.44
N THR A 292 -0.65 2.21 23.79
CA THR A 292 -1.57 3.17 24.42
C THR A 292 -3.01 2.91 23.98
N SER A 293 -3.96 3.03 24.91
CA SER A 293 -5.40 3.06 24.62
C SER A 293 -5.95 4.48 24.69
N SER A 294 -6.94 4.80 23.86
CA SER A 294 -7.69 6.07 23.88
C SER A 294 -8.91 6.06 24.82
N GLN A 295 -9.14 4.97 25.57
CA GLN A 295 -10.19 4.88 26.59
C GLN A 295 -9.85 5.77 27.79
N THR A 296 -10.69 6.75 28.13
CA THR A 296 -10.32 7.91 28.97
C THR A 296 -10.63 7.79 30.47
N LEU A 297 -11.16 6.68 30.97
CA LEU A 297 -11.59 6.55 32.38
C LEU A 297 -11.19 5.20 32.99
N ASN A 298 -10.49 5.23 34.13
CA ASN A 298 -10.15 4.13 35.05
C ASN A 298 -9.48 2.86 34.47
N ASN A 299 -9.29 2.80 33.16
CA ASN A 299 -8.89 1.61 32.44
C ASN A 299 -7.40 1.56 32.17
N PHE A 300 -6.84 0.36 32.33
CA PHE A 300 -5.44 0.09 32.02
C PHE A 300 -5.29 -0.23 30.54
N SER A 301 -4.36 0.44 29.86
CA SER A 301 -3.82 -0.05 28.61
C SER A 301 -3.08 -1.35 28.91
N HIS A 302 -3.36 -2.43 28.19
CA HIS A 302 -2.78 -3.72 28.52
C HIS A 302 -2.35 -4.55 27.32
N VAL A 303 -1.27 -5.30 27.53
CA VAL A 303 -0.80 -6.35 26.62
C VAL A 303 -1.14 -7.69 27.28
N ALA A 304 -1.91 -8.53 26.60
CA ALA A 304 -2.22 -9.87 27.07
C ALA A 304 -1.08 -10.84 26.68
N ILE A 305 -0.64 -11.67 27.62
CA ILE A 305 0.39 -12.69 27.43
C ILE A 305 -0.14 -14.00 27.99
N GLY A 306 -0.10 -15.07 27.20
CA GLY A 306 -0.56 -16.39 27.61
C GLY A 306 -0.40 -17.42 26.50
N ASN A 307 -0.92 -18.61 26.71
CA ASN A 307 -0.79 -19.76 25.82
C ASN A 307 -2.17 -20.26 25.34
N ALA A 308 -2.20 -21.25 24.45
CA ALA A 308 -3.44 -21.81 23.91
C ALA A 308 -4.36 -22.48 24.97
N SER A 309 -3.87 -22.74 26.19
CA SER A 309 -4.69 -23.31 27.29
C SER A 309 -5.45 -22.26 28.11
N GLY A 310 -5.70 -21.07 27.56
CA GLY A 310 -6.68 -20.09 28.07
C GLY A 310 -6.32 -19.38 29.38
N SER A 311 -5.13 -19.62 29.94
CA SER A 311 -4.63 -18.95 31.14
C SER A 311 -3.72 -17.80 30.75
N TRP A 312 -4.30 -16.59 30.63
CA TRP A 312 -3.62 -15.39 30.15
C TRP A 312 -3.51 -14.34 31.27
N ALA A 313 -2.39 -13.62 31.29
CA ALA A 313 -2.18 -12.47 32.15
C ALA A 313 -2.18 -11.18 31.30
N LYS A 314 -2.75 -10.10 31.84
CA LYS A 314 -2.67 -8.76 31.28
C LYS A 314 -1.54 -8.01 31.98
N LEU A 315 -0.48 -7.64 31.24
CA LEU A 315 0.45 -6.60 31.69
C LEU A 315 -0.21 -5.25 31.43
N ALA A 316 -0.50 -4.52 32.50
CA ALA A 316 -1.44 -3.41 32.51
C ALA A 316 -0.73 -2.13 33.01
N SER A 317 -0.93 -1.01 32.32
CA SER A 317 -0.48 0.32 32.75
C SER A 317 -1.56 1.36 32.53
N GLY A 318 -1.82 2.18 33.54
CA GLY A 318 -2.90 3.17 33.54
C GLY A 318 -3.17 3.73 34.93
N SER A 319 -3.88 4.86 35.02
CA SER A 319 -4.25 5.51 36.29
C SER A 319 -3.10 5.72 37.28
N GLY A 320 -1.87 5.92 36.78
CA GLY A 320 -0.69 6.08 37.63
C GLY A 320 -0.13 4.78 38.23
N ALA A 321 -0.49 3.60 37.70
CA ALA A 321 -0.04 2.30 38.21
C ALA A 321 0.40 1.33 37.11
N PHE A 322 1.25 0.37 37.49
CA PHE A 322 1.55 -0.84 36.73
C PHE A 322 0.92 -2.05 37.43
N ALA A 323 0.31 -2.97 36.68
CA ALA A 323 -0.36 -4.14 37.23
C ALA A 323 -0.20 -5.40 36.37
N ILE A 324 -0.35 -6.55 37.02
CA ILE A 324 -0.55 -7.85 36.37
C ILE A 324 -1.95 -8.33 36.77
N ARG A 325 -2.81 -8.62 35.79
CA ARG A 325 -4.21 -9.02 36.03
C ARG A 325 -4.56 -10.33 35.35
N ASN A 326 -5.55 -11.05 35.88
CA ASN A 326 -6.18 -12.17 35.18
C ASN A 326 -6.89 -11.67 33.92
N TYR A 327 -6.71 -12.33 32.78
CA TYR A 327 -7.34 -11.90 31.53
C TYR A 327 -8.87 -11.96 31.57
N ASN A 328 -9.44 -13.06 32.10
CA ASN A 328 -10.87 -13.34 32.07
C ASN A 328 -11.66 -12.57 33.14
N THR A 329 -11.13 -12.47 34.36
CA THR A 329 -11.83 -11.84 35.49
C THR A 329 -11.41 -10.40 35.79
N ASP A 330 -10.36 -9.91 35.13
CA ASP A 330 -9.64 -8.66 35.43
C ASP A 330 -9.13 -8.51 36.88
N ALA A 331 -9.20 -9.59 37.68
CA ALA A 331 -8.72 -9.62 39.06
C ALA A 331 -7.23 -9.29 39.12
N THR A 332 -6.85 -8.46 40.09
CA THR A 332 -5.46 -8.02 40.28
C THR A 332 -4.64 -9.14 40.91
N VAL A 333 -3.54 -9.51 40.26
CA VAL A 333 -2.56 -10.46 40.78
C VAL A 333 -1.42 -9.71 41.45
N PHE A 334 -0.91 -8.68 40.77
CA PHE A 334 0.12 -7.76 41.26
C PHE A 334 -0.23 -6.33 40.86
N TYR A 335 0.08 -5.37 41.71
CA TYR A 335 -0.18 -3.95 41.51
C TYR A 335 0.99 -3.14 42.07
N SER A 336 1.42 -2.11 41.36
CA SER A 336 2.38 -1.13 41.82
C SER A 336 1.85 0.25 41.50
N ASP A 337 1.43 0.97 42.54
CA ASP A 337 1.05 2.36 42.46
C ASP A 337 2.31 3.21 42.27
N LEU A 338 2.45 3.82 41.09
CA LEU A 338 3.60 4.66 40.75
C LEU A 338 3.45 6.10 41.29
N VAL A 339 2.28 6.46 41.83
CA VAL A 339 2.02 7.75 42.49
C VAL A 339 2.39 7.67 43.97
N SER A 340 1.88 6.68 44.70
CA SER A 340 2.21 6.51 46.13
C SER A 340 3.48 5.68 46.37
N GLY A 341 3.92 4.89 45.39
CA GLY A 341 5.03 3.93 45.53
C GLY A 341 4.67 2.73 46.41
N ASN A 342 3.41 2.29 46.40
CA ASN A 342 2.90 1.15 47.17
C ASN A 342 2.69 -0.07 46.27
N THR A 343 2.98 -1.27 46.78
CA THR A 343 2.80 -2.54 46.06
C THR A 343 1.68 -3.37 46.66
N GLY A 344 0.76 -3.87 45.82
CA GLY A 344 -0.30 -4.80 46.17
C GLY A 344 -0.09 -6.16 45.52
N ILE A 345 -0.37 -7.24 46.25
CA ILE A 345 -0.58 -8.59 45.70
C ILE A 345 -2.02 -8.96 46.03
N GLY A 346 -2.81 -9.37 45.04
CA GLY A 346 -4.27 -9.59 45.18
C GLY A 346 -5.13 -8.31 45.22
N THR A 347 -4.60 -7.20 45.73
CA THR A 347 -5.29 -5.90 45.84
C THR A 347 -4.80 -4.85 44.82
N SER A 348 -5.73 -4.04 44.30
CA SER A 348 -5.46 -2.88 43.43
C SER A 348 -5.41 -1.55 44.17
N SER A 349 -5.48 -1.55 45.50
CA SER A 349 -5.50 -0.32 46.31
C SER A 349 -4.69 -0.48 47.60
N PRO A 350 -3.38 -0.78 47.50
CA PRO A 350 -2.53 -1.00 48.66
C PRO A 350 -2.40 0.27 49.52
N SER A 351 -2.87 0.18 50.76
CA SER A 351 -2.84 1.23 51.77
C SER A 351 -1.44 1.48 52.36
N THR A 352 -0.53 0.52 52.18
CA THR A 352 0.85 0.54 52.70
C THR A 352 1.85 0.08 51.64
N LYS A 353 3.15 0.17 51.94
CA LYS A 353 4.25 -0.07 50.99
C LYS A 353 4.24 -1.46 50.36
N LEU A 354 3.83 -2.48 51.10
CA LEU A 354 3.53 -3.81 50.59
C LEU A 354 2.29 -4.35 51.29
N GLU A 355 1.23 -4.61 50.53
CA GLU A 355 -0.02 -5.21 51.00
C GLU A 355 -0.27 -6.51 50.23
N ILE A 356 -0.68 -7.56 50.94
CA ILE A 356 -1.02 -8.86 50.35
C ILE A 356 -2.44 -9.20 50.79
N ASP A 357 -3.37 -9.19 49.84
CA ASP A 357 -4.72 -9.69 50.02
C ASP A 357 -4.79 -11.12 49.47
N SER A 358 -5.09 -12.08 50.35
CA SER A 358 -5.24 -13.50 50.01
C SER A 358 -6.66 -13.87 49.57
N GLY A 359 -7.63 -12.95 49.73
CA GLY A 359 -9.06 -13.23 49.64
C GLY A 359 -9.58 -14.25 50.67
N THR A 360 -8.77 -14.64 51.66
CA THR A 360 -9.06 -15.75 52.60
C THR A 360 -8.81 -15.31 54.04
N ALA A 361 -9.80 -15.51 54.92
CA ALA A 361 -9.66 -15.19 56.35
C ALA A 361 -8.52 -15.98 57.00
N ASP A 362 -7.83 -15.34 57.96
CA ASP A 362 -6.69 -15.89 58.71
C ASP A 362 -5.49 -16.40 57.86
N ASP A 363 -5.40 -15.98 56.60
CA ASP A 363 -4.30 -16.28 55.68
C ASP A 363 -3.70 -14.98 55.14
N SER A 364 -2.44 -14.69 55.46
CA SER A 364 -1.76 -13.49 54.94
C SER A 364 -1.28 -13.62 53.49
N GLY A 365 -1.52 -14.75 52.81
CA GLY A 365 -1.08 -15.03 51.43
C GLY A 365 0.44 -15.24 51.26
N LEU A 366 1.25 -14.78 52.22
CA LEU A 366 2.70 -14.94 52.26
C LEU A 366 3.08 -16.32 52.84
N LYS A 367 3.89 -17.10 52.12
CA LYS A 367 4.42 -18.40 52.58
C LYS A 367 5.94 -18.42 52.62
N LEU A 368 6.50 -18.74 53.79
CA LEU A 368 7.94 -18.85 54.04
C LEU A 368 8.35 -20.32 54.04
N THR A 369 8.63 -20.88 52.87
CA THR A 369 8.80 -22.33 52.63
C THR A 369 9.95 -23.02 53.39
N LYS A 370 10.87 -22.24 53.99
CA LYS A 370 11.98 -22.72 54.82
C LYS A 370 11.82 -22.42 56.31
N LEU A 371 10.74 -21.74 56.70
CA LEU A 371 10.34 -21.53 58.09
C LEU A 371 9.08 -22.37 58.33
N THR A 372 9.28 -23.64 58.67
CA THR A 372 8.21 -24.50 59.19
C THR A 372 8.05 -24.26 60.69
N SER A 373 6.98 -24.77 61.30
CA SER A 373 6.63 -24.53 62.71
C SER A 373 7.64 -24.98 63.77
N ALA A 374 8.75 -25.61 63.37
CA ALA A 374 9.93 -25.79 64.22
C ALA A 374 10.66 -24.45 64.53
N SER A 375 10.32 -23.37 63.80
CA SER A 375 10.80 -22.01 64.04
C SER A 375 10.05 -21.38 65.23
N VAL A 376 10.39 -21.80 66.45
CA VAL A 376 9.72 -21.35 67.69
C VAL A 376 9.83 -19.83 67.85
N ASN A 377 8.73 -19.11 67.62
CA ASN A 377 8.67 -17.66 67.78
C ASN A 377 7.99 -17.29 69.11
N THR A 378 8.75 -17.30 70.21
CA THR A 378 8.29 -16.80 71.51
C THR A 378 8.24 -15.27 71.52
N SER A 379 7.24 -14.68 70.85
CA SER A 379 7.01 -13.25 70.96
C SER A 379 6.60 -12.87 72.38
N THR A 380 7.18 -11.79 72.88
CA THR A 380 6.85 -11.19 74.18
C THR A 380 6.12 -9.84 74.02
N ALA A 381 5.68 -9.52 72.80
CA ALA A 381 4.97 -8.28 72.49
C ALA A 381 3.52 -8.30 72.99
N THR A 382 2.99 -7.11 73.31
CA THR A 382 1.59 -6.89 73.69
C THR A 382 0.64 -6.86 72.48
N THR A 383 1.18 -6.84 71.26
CA THR A 383 0.46 -6.94 69.98
C THR A 383 0.58 -8.35 69.40
N ALA A 384 -0.38 -8.75 68.56
CA ALA A 384 -0.36 -10.04 67.87
C ALA A 384 0.94 -10.20 67.06
N ALA A 385 1.69 -11.26 67.35
CA ALA A 385 2.96 -11.52 66.69
C ALA A 385 2.74 -12.11 65.29
N LEU A 386 3.65 -11.85 64.35
CA LEU A 386 3.67 -12.59 63.09
C LEU A 386 4.41 -13.93 63.28
N GLY A 387 3.78 -15.02 62.87
CA GLY A 387 4.34 -16.37 62.97
C GLY A 387 4.03 -17.20 61.74
N VAL A 388 4.59 -18.40 61.66
CA VAL A 388 4.38 -19.34 60.55
C VAL A 388 3.60 -20.57 61.01
N ASN A 389 2.51 -20.89 60.33
CA ASN A 389 1.68 -22.06 60.64
C ASN A 389 2.28 -23.37 60.10
N ALA A 390 1.64 -24.51 60.39
CA ALA A 390 2.09 -25.84 59.97
C ALA A 390 2.27 -26.00 58.43
N SER A 391 1.59 -25.17 57.63
CA SER A 391 1.72 -25.14 56.17
C SER A 391 2.79 -24.15 55.66
N GLY A 392 3.49 -23.45 56.56
CA GLY A 392 4.51 -22.44 56.29
C GLY A 392 3.96 -21.05 55.94
N LYS A 393 2.65 -20.82 56.08
CA LYS A 393 2.03 -19.50 55.81
C LYS A 393 2.24 -18.56 56.99
N VAL A 394 2.54 -17.30 56.71
CA VAL A 394 2.54 -16.24 57.70
C VAL A 394 1.10 -15.99 58.14
N VAL A 395 0.91 -15.92 59.46
CA VAL A 395 -0.35 -15.62 60.11
C VAL A 395 -0.09 -14.71 61.31
N THR A 396 -1.10 -13.96 61.74
CA THR A 396 -1.11 -13.41 63.09
C THR A 396 -1.21 -14.56 64.08
N MET A 397 -0.16 -14.78 64.88
CA MET A 397 -0.28 -15.58 66.08
C MET A 397 -1.25 -14.87 67.01
N GLY A 398 -2.28 -15.59 67.46
CA GLY A 398 -3.18 -15.10 68.50
C GLY A 398 -2.37 -14.58 69.68
N THR A 399 -2.89 -13.58 70.38
CA THR A 399 -2.14 -12.90 71.44
C THR A 399 -1.71 -13.88 72.53
N SER A 400 -0.45 -14.34 72.49
CA SER A 400 0.26 -14.90 73.64
C SER A 400 0.42 -13.78 74.64
N LYS A 401 -0.66 -13.55 75.39
CA LYS A 401 -0.90 -12.36 76.20
C LYS A 401 0.06 -12.40 77.39
N ARG A 402 1.24 -11.81 77.22
CA ARG A 402 2.13 -11.51 78.35
C ARG A 402 1.49 -10.44 79.21
N VAL A 403 0.74 -10.87 80.22
CA VAL A 403 0.10 -9.98 81.20
C VAL A 403 1.17 -9.55 82.19
N ASP A 404 1.90 -8.48 81.85
CA ASP A 404 2.73 -7.72 82.80
C ASP A 404 1.82 -6.73 83.57
N SER A 405 0.98 -7.22 84.48
CA SER A 405 0.19 -6.37 85.40
C SER A 405 0.78 -6.47 86.81
N VAL A 406 1.63 -5.51 87.15
CA VAL A 406 2.27 -5.44 88.47
C VAL A 406 1.36 -4.73 89.46
N ALA A 407 1.10 -5.39 90.59
CA ALA A 407 0.68 -4.73 91.82
C ALA A 407 1.47 -5.31 92.99
N THR A 408 1.99 -4.43 93.84
CA THR A 408 2.64 -4.79 95.09
C THR A 408 1.59 -5.38 96.02
N ASN A 409 1.68 -6.70 96.26
CA ASN A 409 0.63 -7.56 96.84
C ASN A 409 -0.68 -7.66 96.01
N GLY A 410 -0.56 -7.98 94.71
CA GLY A 410 -1.70 -8.10 93.78
C GLY A 410 -2.22 -9.53 93.49
N VAL A 411 -3.49 -9.60 93.07
CA VAL A 411 -4.08 -10.72 92.33
C VAL A 411 -3.81 -10.51 90.84
N VAL A 412 -3.35 -11.54 90.11
CA VAL A 412 -3.25 -11.48 88.63
C VAL A 412 -4.25 -12.45 88.01
N THR A 413 -5.15 -11.88 87.23
CA THR A 413 -6.25 -12.56 86.54
C THR A 413 -5.82 -12.98 85.15
N LEU A 414 -5.83 -14.29 84.87
CA LEU A 414 -5.48 -14.84 83.58
C LEU A 414 -6.73 -15.28 82.82
N PRO A 415 -7.05 -14.68 81.65
CA PRO A 415 -8.01 -15.27 80.73
C PRO A 415 -7.40 -16.53 80.14
N VAL A 416 -8.00 -17.68 80.46
CA VAL A 416 -7.50 -18.98 80.02
C VAL A 416 -8.06 -19.27 78.63
N ALA A 417 -7.18 -19.56 77.66
CA ALA A 417 -7.60 -20.19 76.41
C ALA A 417 -7.59 -21.71 76.64
N ALA A 418 -8.52 -22.44 76.03
CA ALA A 418 -8.95 -23.77 76.49
C ALA A 418 -7.85 -24.86 76.62
N PHE A 419 -6.64 -24.65 76.09
CA PHE A 419 -5.49 -25.55 76.24
C PHE A 419 -4.19 -24.74 76.29
N GLY A 420 -3.28 -25.08 77.21
CA GLY A 420 -1.95 -24.47 77.26
C GLY A 420 -1.17 -24.73 78.55
N THR A 421 0.15 -24.58 78.49
CA THR A 421 0.99 -24.47 79.69
C THR A 421 1.33 -23.01 79.91
N TYR A 422 1.33 -22.54 81.16
CA TYR A 422 1.61 -21.16 81.52
C TYR A 422 2.89 -21.09 82.36
N LYS A 423 3.86 -20.31 81.90
CA LYS A 423 5.02 -19.92 82.70
C LYS A 423 4.67 -18.69 83.51
N VAL A 424 4.90 -18.75 84.82
CA VAL A 424 4.68 -17.63 85.76
C VAL A 424 5.99 -17.31 86.44
N THR A 425 6.41 -16.04 86.38
CA THR A 425 7.61 -15.56 87.06
C THR A 425 7.20 -14.62 88.19
N VAL A 426 7.65 -14.88 89.42
CA VAL A 426 7.40 -14.05 90.61
C VAL A 426 8.73 -13.51 91.13
N SER A 427 8.76 -12.22 91.48
CA SER A 427 9.98 -11.54 91.97
C SER A 427 9.67 -10.58 93.12
N GLY A 428 10.59 -10.40 94.06
CA GLY A 428 10.41 -9.46 95.16
C GLY A 428 11.70 -8.85 95.71
N SER A 429 11.57 -8.10 96.81
CA SER A 429 12.69 -7.61 97.61
C SER A 429 12.43 -7.74 99.11
N HIS A 430 13.53 -7.77 99.87
CA HIS A 430 13.53 -7.59 101.31
C HIS A 430 14.53 -6.49 101.67
N GLY A 431 14.02 -5.30 102.05
CA GLY A 431 14.83 -4.11 102.19
C GLY A 431 15.56 -3.75 100.88
N ASN A 432 16.87 -3.50 100.97
CA ASN A 432 17.69 -3.10 99.83
C ASN A 432 18.12 -4.28 98.92
N TYR A 433 17.79 -5.52 99.27
CA TYR A 433 18.18 -6.70 98.50
C TYR A 433 17.01 -7.18 97.62
N LYS A 434 17.23 -7.25 96.30
CA LYS A 434 16.32 -7.92 95.37
C LYS A 434 16.54 -9.43 95.48
N THR A 435 15.45 -10.20 95.61
CA THR A 435 15.53 -11.66 95.45
C THR A 435 15.57 -12.01 93.97
N PHE A 436 16.08 -13.20 93.64
CA PHE A 436 15.99 -13.74 92.29
C PHE A 436 14.52 -14.01 91.92
N ALA A 437 14.27 -14.21 90.63
CA ALA A 437 12.92 -14.39 90.10
C ALA A 437 12.59 -15.88 89.97
N ASP A 438 11.62 -16.36 90.74
CA ASP A 438 11.18 -17.74 90.73
C ASP A 438 10.26 -18.00 89.54
N GLU A 439 10.45 -19.14 88.86
CA GLU A 439 9.65 -19.54 87.72
C GLU A 439 8.80 -20.79 88.03
N TYR A 440 7.53 -20.76 87.64
CA TYR A 440 6.54 -21.79 87.91
C TYR A 440 5.83 -22.18 86.61
N LEU A 441 5.56 -23.48 86.41
CA LEU A 441 4.78 -23.97 85.27
C LEU A 441 3.41 -24.47 85.74
N ILE A 442 2.36 -24.01 85.06
CA ILE A 442 0.95 -24.36 85.31
C ILE A 442 0.40 -24.96 84.02
N CYS A 443 0.03 -26.24 84.01
CA CYS A 443 -0.51 -26.89 82.81
C CYS A 443 -2.05 -26.99 82.88
N TYR A 444 -2.74 -26.67 81.78
CA TYR A 444 -4.18 -26.79 81.64
C TYR A 444 -4.55 -27.76 80.50
N ALA A 445 -4.98 -28.96 80.88
CA ALA A 445 -5.60 -29.96 79.99
C ALA A 445 -6.54 -30.87 80.79
N ASN A 446 -7.79 -30.99 80.34
CA ASN A 446 -8.82 -31.98 80.72
C ASN A 446 -8.72 -32.65 82.12
N THR A 447 -9.27 -31.96 83.12
CA THR A 447 -9.54 -32.41 84.50
C THR A 447 -8.33 -32.64 85.43
N PHE A 448 -8.35 -31.89 86.55
CA PHE A 448 -7.42 -31.87 87.69
C PHE A 448 -6.04 -31.23 87.44
N VAL A 449 -5.88 -30.03 88.02
CA VAL A 449 -4.67 -29.20 87.95
C VAL A 449 -3.52 -29.85 88.72
N LYS A 450 -2.38 -30.05 88.04
CA LYS A 450 -1.10 -30.40 88.68
C LYS A 450 -0.10 -29.26 88.51
N ILE A 451 0.03 -28.43 89.54
CA ILE A 451 1.08 -27.41 89.63
C ILE A 451 2.42 -28.13 89.80
N THR A 452 3.34 -27.99 88.85
CA THR A 452 4.72 -28.51 88.99
C THR A 452 5.66 -27.32 89.08
N ALA A 453 5.97 -26.91 90.31
CA ALA A 453 6.95 -25.86 90.57
C ALA A 453 8.37 -26.40 90.30
N VAL A 454 9.12 -25.74 89.42
CA VAL A 454 10.52 -26.07 89.13
C VAL A 454 11.34 -24.81 89.33
N HIS A 455 12.01 -24.70 90.47
CA HIS A 455 12.91 -23.58 90.76
C HIS A 455 14.14 -23.65 89.83
N LEU A 456 14.24 -22.72 88.88
CA LEU A 456 15.18 -22.77 87.75
C LEU A 456 16.38 -21.80 87.86
N SER A 457 16.57 -21.08 88.97
CA SER A 457 17.70 -20.16 89.16
C SER A 457 18.63 -20.55 90.31
N SER A 458 19.89 -20.86 89.99
CA SER A 458 20.94 -21.09 90.98
C SER A 458 21.68 -19.80 91.35
N ALA A 459 21.60 -19.34 92.60
CA ALA A 459 22.70 -18.69 93.34
C ALA A 459 22.31 -18.23 94.77
N TYR A 460 22.27 -19.14 95.76
CA TYR A 460 23.27 -19.18 96.85
C TYR A 460 22.99 -20.37 97.79
N SER A 461 24.02 -20.86 98.49
CA SER A 461 23.97 -22.10 99.27
C SER A 461 23.48 -21.91 100.71
N ASN A 462 22.51 -22.73 101.16
CA ASN A 462 22.74 -23.78 102.16
C ASN A 462 21.39 -24.46 102.54
N GLY A 463 21.06 -25.61 101.94
CA GLY A 463 19.82 -26.33 102.23
C GLY A 463 19.42 -27.31 101.13
N THR A 464 19.03 -28.52 101.51
CA THR A 464 18.74 -29.65 100.61
C THR A 464 17.62 -29.35 99.62
N THR A 465 17.89 -29.49 98.31
CA THR A 465 16.86 -29.46 97.27
C THR A 465 15.94 -30.67 97.42
N SER A 466 14.66 -30.43 97.71
CA SER A 466 13.61 -31.46 97.67
C SER A 466 12.69 -31.19 96.49
N ILE A 467 12.72 -32.08 95.50
CA ILE A 467 11.72 -32.09 94.43
C ILE A 467 10.49 -32.83 94.99
N ALA A 468 9.39 -32.11 95.21
CA ALA A 468 8.14 -32.72 95.66
C ALA A 468 7.54 -33.59 94.54
N THR A 469 7.67 -34.91 94.66
CA THR A 469 7.25 -35.90 93.67
C THR A 469 5.98 -36.67 94.07
N THR A 470 4.97 -35.97 94.58
CA THR A 470 3.62 -36.51 94.80
C THR A 470 2.57 -35.58 94.19
N PRO A 471 1.50 -36.08 93.55
CA PRO A 471 0.43 -35.25 93.01
C PRO A 471 -0.61 -34.93 94.11
N PRO A 472 -0.85 -33.66 94.45
CA PRO A 472 -1.94 -33.29 95.35
C PRO A 472 -3.03 -32.50 94.59
N ASN A 473 -4.28 -32.89 94.80
CA ASN A 473 -5.45 -32.26 94.21
C ASN A 473 -5.79 -30.95 94.96
N THR A 474 -4.81 -30.07 95.17
CA THR A 474 -4.88 -28.95 96.11
C THR A 474 -4.65 -27.61 95.41
N ASP A 475 -5.58 -26.67 95.62
CA ASP A 475 -5.60 -25.32 95.05
C ASP A 475 -4.43 -24.40 95.48
N SER A 476 -3.51 -24.89 96.33
CA SER A 476 -2.29 -24.16 96.71
C SER A 476 -1.14 -25.10 97.06
N PHE A 477 0.09 -24.68 96.74
CA PHE A 477 1.33 -25.34 97.12
C PHE A 477 2.28 -24.31 97.77
N SER A 478 3.14 -24.75 98.69
CA SER A 478 4.07 -23.91 99.45
C SER A 478 5.49 -24.50 99.46
N LEU A 479 6.49 -23.68 99.16
CA LEU A 479 7.91 -24.03 99.20
C LEU A 479 8.57 -23.52 100.49
N THR A 480 9.59 -24.24 100.98
CA THR A 480 10.30 -23.92 102.23
C THR A 480 11.78 -24.32 102.13
N PRO A 481 12.72 -23.54 102.69
CA PRO A 481 12.87 -22.09 102.55
C PRO A 481 14.17 -21.73 101.79
N GLY A 482 14.14 -20.65 101.01
CA GLY A 482 15.28 -20.18 100.21
C GLY A 482 15.19 -18.70 99.79
N HIS A 483 14.62 -17.85 100.66
CA HIS A 483 14.37 -16.40 100.49
C HIS A 483 13.26 -16.02 99.49
N GLY A 484 12.13 -15.53 100.02
CA GLY A 484 10.95 -15.11 99.24
C GLY A 484 9.84 -16.17 99.23
N ILE A 485 9.12 -16.34 100.34
CA ILE A 485 8.05 -17.35 100.41
C ILE A 485 6.75 -16.75 99.87
N TYR A 486 6.39 -17.14 98.65
CA TYR A 486 5.10 -16.82 98.05
C TYR A 486 4.16 -18.03 98.13
N LYS A 487 2.95 -17.83 98.64
CA LYS A 487 1.86 -18.78 98.44
C LYS A 487 1.25 -18.52 97.07
N LEU A 488 1.46 -19.42 96.11
CA LEU A 488 0.66 -19.45 94.88
C LEU A 488 -0.62 -20.23 95.14
N THR A 489 -1.76 -19.55 94.95
CA THR A 489 -3.10 -20.12 95.05
C THR A 489 -3.78 -19.97 93.69
N SER A 490 -4.27 -21.08 93.13
CA SER A 490 -5.14 -21.07 91.95
C SER A 490 -6.59 -21.23 92.40
N SER A 491 -7.44 -20.25 92.15
CA SER A 491 -8.89 -20.40 92.34
C SER A 491 -9.57 -20.54 90.99
N MET A 492 -10.33 -21.63 90.81
CA MET A 492 -11.05 -21.95 89.58
C MET A 492 -12.57 -21.80 89.75
N VAL A 493 -13.21 -21.14 88.80
CA VAL A 493 -14.67 -21.21 88.56
C VAL A 493 -14.88 -21.47 87.07
N TYR A 494 -15.88 -22.28 86.74
CA TYR A 494 -16.09 -22.85 85.40
C TYR A 494 -17.20 -22.10 84.66
N GLY A 495 -16.92 -21.64 83.43
CA GLY A 495 -17.74 -20.66 82.70
C GLY A 495 -17.09 -19.26 82.72
N ASP A 496 -17.23 -18.50 81.63
CA ASP A 496 -16.68 -17.15 81.35
C ASP A 496 -15.29 -16.79 81.95
N GLN A 497 -14.42 -17.81 81.98
CA GLN A 497 -13.03 -17.78 81.52
C GLN A 497 -12.05 -16.84 82.26
N GLN A 498 -11.91 -17.01 83.58
CA GLN A 498 -10.76 -16.47 84.32
C GLN A 498 -10.22 -17.49 85.34
N CYS A 499 -8.92 -17.79 85.28
CA CYS A 499 -8.21 -18.42 86.39
C CYS A 499 -7.44 -17.34 87.14
N ASN A 500 -7.79 -17.13 88.41
CA ASN A 500 -7.12 -16.15 89.24
C ASN A 500 -5.93 -16.82 89.93
N LEU A 501 -4.72 -16.34 89.60
CA LEU A 501 -3.51 -16.75 90.27
C LEU A 501 -3.11 -15.68 91.28
N VAL A 502 -3.22 -16.03 92.56
CA VAL A 502 -2.87 -15.15 93.67
C VAL A 502 -1.51 -15.57 94.19
N ALA A 503 -0.52 -14.69 94.10
CA ALA A 503 0.72 -14.83 94.86
C ALA A 503 0.64 -13.91 96.09
N THR A 504 0.74 -14.48 97.28
CA THR A 504 0.78 -13.72 98.53
C THR A 504 2.11 -13.95 99.24
N ALA A 505 2.84 -12.89 99.55
CA ALA A 505 4.05 -12.99 100.37
C ALA A 505 3.68 -13.41 101.80
N LEU A 506 4.34 -14.43 102.33
CA LEU A 506 4.08 -14.95 103.68
C LEU A 506 4.90 -14.25 104.79
N THR A 507 5.80 -13.33 104.42
CA THR A 507 6.61 -12.50 105.31
C THR A 507 6.73 -11.07 104.77
N ASN A 508 7.42 -10.18 105.49
CA ASN A 508 7.64 -8.76 105.14
C ASN A 508 8.53 -8.57 103.89
N THR A 509 8.06 -9.06 102.75
CA THR A 509 8.70 -9.01 101.42
C THR A 509 7.71 -8.43 100.43
N GLU A 510 8.17 -7.51 99.59
CA GLU A 510 7.33 -6.85 98.60
C GLU A 510 7.35 -7.65 97.28
N ILE A 511 6.17 -8.01 96.76
CA ILE A 511 6.05 -8.61 95.42
C ILE A 511 6.22 -7.51 94.38
N ILE A 512 7.36 -7.48 93.70
CA ILE A 512 7.71 -6.44 92.72
C ILE A 512 7.11 -6.73 91.33
N SER A 513 6.91 -7.99 90.95
CA SER A 513 6.18 -8.33 89.73
C SER A 513 5.71 -9.78 89.70
N ILE A 514 4.60 -10.00 89.00
CA ILE A 514 4.14 -11.30 88.52
C ILE A 514 4.03 -11.16 87.00
N LYS A 515 4.70 -12.06 86.25
CA LYS A 515 4.65 -12.10 84.79
C LYS A 515 4.15 -13.45 84.34
N THR A 516 3.37 -13.49 83.27
CA THR A 516 2.79 -14.74 82.76
C THR A 516 2.98 -14.86 81.26
N GLN A 517 3.22 -16.08 80.77
CA GLN A 517 3.43 -16.38 79.35
C GLN A 517 2.85 -17.75 79.00
N VAL A 518 2.14 -17.86 77.88
CA VAL A 518 1.71 -19.15 77.34
C VAL A 518 2.89 -19.85 76.65
N LEU A 519 3.17 -21.06 77.10
CA LEU A 519 4.01 -22.07 76.46
C LEU A 519 3.10 -23.02 75.68
N TRP A 520 3.40 -23.14 74.38
CA TRP A 520 2.76 -24.07 73.44
C TRP A 520 3.64 -25.31 73.27
#